data_AF-A0AAD6ZPY8-F1
#
_entry.id   AF-A0AAD6ZPY8-F1
#
_cell.length_a   1.000
_cell.length_b   1.000
_cell.length_c   1.000
_cell.angle_alpha   90.00
_cell.angle_beta   90.00
_cell.angle_gamma   90.00
#
_symmetry.space_group_name_H-M   'P 1'
#
loop_
_entity.id
_entity.type
_entity.pdbx_description
1 polymer ?
#
loop_
_entity_poly.entity_id
_entity_poly.type
_entity_poly.pdbx_seq_one_letter_code
_entity_poly.pdbx_strand_id
1 'polypeptide(L)'
;MAAVFHTDPIPLQLNDAFRLHGNDNKISAESLNLPSRTCPRPECRNKTLSHPSVVESRLYTLHRGILPVFSQSFYCRSCKTRYYPNYFVQGEELVEPGREGATCPEYHREYYDSSVPEFIHVTESSFVESKLCVYIEIQMAMTHASAEGIARVYNLALGESELPNASRLSHKLEGELVLNAFFHHAVLCDKSTRHETLRVPHHGSQRHRLDDTLKERNFRMIGTGQEMWAHVCDRCMKVHQGEDGNWYQITAGVHDGVTVRCLVCSVHNCTEPLPSQKARFCVTHSERKHICYIVGCDAPIQPGFSTFPRPGSPPMLPPSPEPSTSAAANTTLTLNSPPTPAIKGKNARSWSHNEQLFVRCCGVIISRATFYGSEGLTGVVTFLKATFPPQYPGVIPSYIFYDNNCSLVKHLVASGDHYFDHVGLPVDVWHFKCKHKEGSQAAFFAEALGAFLMRATQLGG
;
A
#
# COMPACT_ATOMS: atom_id res chain seq x y z
N MET A 1 -55.00 -11.67 -27.07
CA MET A 1 -54.99 -12.26 -25.72
C MET A 1 -53.55 -12.61 -25.38
N ALA A 2 -52.85 -11.72 -24.68
CA ALA A 2 -51.49 -11.93 -24.19
C ALA A 2 -51.55 -11.85 -22.66
N ALA A 3 -51.30 -12.97 -21.99
CA ALA A 3 -51.08 -13.05 -20.55
C ALA A 3 -49.56 -13.23 -20.37
N VAL A 4 -48.85 -12.16 -19.98
CA VAL A 4 -48.53 -11.73 -18.61
C VAL A 4 -47.61 -12.74 -17.93
N PHE A 5 -46.41 -12.24 -17.68
CA PHE A 5 -45.20 -12.86 -17.18
C PHE A 5 -45.39 -13.60 -15.85
N HIS A 6 -44.80 -14.81 -15.76
CA HIS A 6 -44.40 -15.40 -14.49
C HIS A 6 -43.19 -14.64 -13.95
N THR A 7 -43.34 -14.04 -12.77
CA THR A 7 -42.24 -13.64 -11.90
C THR A 7 -42.42 -14.38 -10.58
N ASP A 8 -41.51 -15.29 -10.28
CA ASP A 8 -41.40 -15.89 -8.95
C ASP A 8 -41.13 -14.78 -7.91
N PRO A 9 -41.74 -14.83 -6.70
CA PRO A 9 -41.51 -13.83 -5.67
C PRO A 9 -40.16 -14.06 -4.96
N ILE A 10 -39.38 -12.98 -4.92
CA ILE A 10 -38.13 -12.73 -4.19
C ILE A 10 -38.35 -12.94 -2.67
N PRO A 11 -37.39 -13.51 -1.90
CA PRO A 11 -37.60 -13.82 -0.49
C PRO A 11 -37.71 -12.55 0.39
N LEU A 12 -38.95 -12.19 0.73
CA LEU A 12 -39.36 -11.01 1.52
C LEU A 12 -39.24 -11.18 3.06
N GLN A 13 -38.87 -12.34 3.59
CA GLN A 13 -39.16 -12.64 5.01
C GLN A 13 -38.26 -11.98 6.07
N LEU A 14 -36.97 -11.70 5.80
CA LEU A 14 -36.05 -11.19 6.83
C LEU A 14 -36.17 -9.67 7.04
N ASN A 15 -36.36 -8.91 5.95
CA ASN A 15 -36.52 -7.46 6.01
C ASN A 15 -37.84 -7.07 6.70
N ASP A 16 -38.90 -7.83 6.51
CA ASP A 16 -40.19 -7.57 7.14
C ASP A 16 -40.16 -7.88 8.64
N ALA A 17 -39.51 -8.99 9.04
CA ALA A 17 -39.27 -9.30 10.45
C ALA A 17 -38.40 -8.22 11.14
N PHE A 18 -37.36 -7.71 10.46
CA PHE A 18 -36.57 -6.60 10.97
C PHE A 18 -37.38 -5.30 11.10
N ARG A 19 -38.16 -4.94 10.08
CA ARG A 19 -39.00 -3.73 10.08
C ARG A 19 -40.00 -3.71 11.25
N LEU A 20 -40.54 -4.88 11.60
CA LEU A 20 -41.56 -5.02 12.64
C LEU A 20 -40.98 -5.20 14.06
N HIS A 21 -39.82 -5.86 14.19
CA HIS A 21 -39.33 -6.35 15.48
C HIS A 21 -37.83 -6.11 15.73
N GLY A 22 -37.13 -5.46 14.80
CA GLY A 22 -35.67 -5.34 14.75
C GLY A 22 -35.05 -4.72 16.00
N ASN A 23 -35.55 -3.56 16.42
CA ASN A 23 -35.02 -2.84 17.58
C ASN A 23 -35.32 -3.55 18.90
N ASP A 24 -36.54 -4.08 19.05
CA ASP A 24 -37.00 -4.66 20.32
C ASP A 24 -36.41 -6.06 20.56
N ASN A 25 -36.12 -6.81 19.49
CA ASN A 25 -35.68 -8.20 19.58
C ASN A 25 -34.23 -8.43 19.12
N LYS A 26 -33.47 -7.36 18.86
CA LYS A 26 -32.07 -7.42 18.38
C LYS A 26 -31.92 -8.31 17.12
N ILE A 27 -32.86 -8.20 16.21
CA ILE A 27 -32.81 -8.90 14.92
C ILE A 27 -31.91 -8.09 14.01
N SER A 28 -31.00 -8.75 13.31
CA SER A 28 -30.11 -8.08 12.35
C SER A 28 -30.79 -7.97 10.98
N ALA A 29 -30.51 -6.89 10.25
CA ALA A 29 -30.86 -6.79 8.82
C ALA A 29 -30.08 -7.79 7.95
N GLU A 30 -28.96 -8.31 8.47
CA GLU A 30 -28.13 -9.36 7.86
C GLU A 30 -27.53 -10.31 8.90
N SER A 31 -27.33 -11.57 8.52
CA SER A 31 -26.86 -12.62 9.43
C SER A 31 -25.33 -12.69 9.50
N LEU A 32 -24.76 -12.23 10.62
CA LEU A 32 -23.32 -12.33 10.92
C LEU A 32 -23.03 -13.59 11.76
N ASN A 33 -23.15 -14.76 11.14
CA ASN A 33 -23.03 -16.04 11.84
C ASN A 33 -21.57 -16.47 12.04
N LEU A 34 -21.31 -17.19 13.12
CA LEU A 34 -20.05 -17.92 13.29
C LEU A 34 -20.01 -19.14 12.36
N PRO A 35 -18.81 -19.61 11.96
CA PRO A 35 -18.66 -20.83 11.18
C PRO A 35 -19.22 -22.08 11.88
N SER A 36 -19.20 -22.12 13.21
CA SER A 36 -19.73 -23.24 14.01
C SER A 36 -20.26 -22.78 15.36
N ARG A 37 -21.25 -23.51 15.89
CA ARG A 37 -21.76 -23.38 17.28
C ARG A 37 -20.99 -24.23 18.29
N THR A 38 -20.09 -25.09 17.80
CA THR A 38 -19.20 -25.94 18.60
C THR A 38 -17.76 -25.52 18.38
N CYS A 39 -16.89 -25.78 19.36
CA CYS A 39 -15.47 -25.44 19.26
C CYS A 39 -14.81 -26.27 18.14
N PRO A 40 -14.19 -25.64 17.14
CA PRO A 40 -13.55 -26.34 16.02
C PRO A 40 -12.24 -27.02 16.40
N ARG A 41 -11.68 -26.75 17.58
CA ARG A 41 -10.42 -27.37 18.00
C ARG A 41 -10.62 -28.85 18.35
N PRO A 42 -9.82 -29.76 17.77
CA PRO A 42 -9.93 -31.20 18.06
C PRO A 42 -9.86 -31.53 19.54
N GLU A 43 -8.99 -30.84 20.29
CA GLU A 43 -8.80 -30.99 21.74
C GLU A 43 -10.08 -30.73 22.55
N CYS A 44 -10.97 -29.88 22.02
CA CYS A 44 -12.21 -29.50 22.68
C CYS A 44 -13.37 -30.45 22.38
N ARG A 45 -13.18 -31.49 21.56
CA ARG A 45 -14.19 -32.53 21.25
C ARG A 45 -15.57 -31.95 20.90
N ASN A 46 -15.61 -30.92 20.05
CA ASN A 46 -16.83 -30.23 19.63
C ASN A 46 -17.72 -29.71 20.78
N LYS A 47 -17.12 -29.33 21.93
CA LYS A 47 -17.87 -28.69 23.02
C LYS A 47 -18.62 -27.45 22.52
N THR A 48 -19.87 -27.32 22.92
CA THR A 48 -20.73 -26.17 22.59
C THR A 48 -20.10 -24.86 23.10
N LEU A 49 -20.08 -23.86 22.24
CA LEU A 49 -19.59 -22.53 22.61
C LEU A 49 -20.59 -21.86 23.57
N SER A 50 -20.08 -21.09 24.53
CA SER A 50 -20.85 -20.53 25.65
C SER A 50 -20.64 -19.02 25.80
N HIS A 51 -21.34 -18.36 26.73
CA HIS A 51 -21.22 -16.92 26.99
C HIS A 51 -21.32 -16.03 25.73
N PRO A 52 -22.50 -16.02 25.09
CA PRO A 52 -22.75 -15.12 23.98
C PRO A 52 -22.52 -13.67 24.41
N SER A 53 -21.74 -12.94 23.61
CA SER A 53 -21.64 -11.48 23.70
C SER A 53 -22.19 -10.90 22.40
N VAL A 54 -23.19 -10.04 22.52
CA VAL A 54 -23.88 -9.41 21.39
C VAL A 54 -23.46 -7.95 21.32
N VAL A 55 -22.96 -7.53 20.16
CA VAL A 55 -22.51 -6.17 19.88
C VAL A 55 -23.38 -5.61 18.78
N GLU A 56 -24.02 -4.47 19.04
CA GLU A 56 -24.70 -3.69 18.01
C GLU A 56 -23.64 -3.16 17.02
N SER A 57 -23.91 -3.27 15.73
CA SER A 57 -22.93 -3.01 14.67
C SER A 57 -23.57 -2.42 13.41
N ARG A 58 -22.73 -1.89 12.52
CA ARG A 58 -23.10 -1.41 11.19
C ARG A 58 -22.53 -2.30 10.12
N LEU A 59 -23.34 -2.62 9.11
CA LEU A 59 -22.88 -3.24 7.88
C LEU A 59 -22.98 -2.24 6.73
N TYR A 60 -21.86 -1.89 6.13
CA TYR A 60 -21.79 -1.03 4.96
C TYR A 60 -21.80 -1.89 3.70
N THR A 61 -22.80 -1.71 2.84
CA THR A 61 -23.03 -2.52 1.64
C THR A 61 -22.98 -1.67 0.38
N LEU A 62 -22.67 -2.28 -0.76
CA LEU A 62 -22.61 -1.55 -2.03
C LEU A 62 -24.00 -1.11 -2.52
N HIS A 63 -25.04 -1.91 -2.25
CA HIS A 63 -26.37 -1.74 -2.87
C HIS A 63 -27.52 -1.48 -1.91
N ARG A 64 -27.40 -1.80 -0.62
CA ARG A 64 -28.50 -1.67 0.37
C ARG A 64 -28.26 -0.55 1.39
N GLY A 65 -27.19 0.21 1.18
CA GLY A 65 -26.70 1.23 2.08
C GLY A 65 -26.22 0.71 3.41
N ILE A 66 -26.42 1.50 4.45
CA ILE A 66 -25.93 1.22 5.80
C ILE A 66 -26.98 0.45 6.58
N LEU A 67 -26.68 -0.81 6.89
CA LEU A 67 -27.61 -1.72 7.54
C LEU A 67 -27.32 -1.84 9.05
N PRO A 68 -28.35 -1.80 9.91
CA PRO A 68 -28.25 -2.17 11.32
C PRO A 68 -28.10 -3.68 11.48
N VAL A 69 -27.03 -4.12 12.15
CA VAL A 69 -26.75 -5.54 12.38
C VAL A 69 -26.29 -5.78 13.82
N PHE A 70 -26.44 -7.00 14.31
CA PHE A 70 -25.89 -7.45 15.58
C PHE A 70 -24.87 -8.54 15.32
N SER A 71 -23.65 -8.35 15.82
CA SER A 71 -22.59 -9.35 15.81
C SER A 71 -22.63 -10.15 17.10
N GLN A 72 -22.49 -11.47 17.01
CA GLN A 72 -22.41 -12.35 18.17
C GLN A 72 -21.03 -12.99 18.24
N SER A 73 -20.49 -13.09 19.44
CA SER A 73 -19.27 -13.86 19.72
C SER A 73 -19.51 -14.85 20.85
N PHE A 74 -18.81 -15.99 20.80
CA PHE A 74 -18.96 -17.04 21.79
C PHE A 74 -17.60 -17.50 22.34
N TYR A 75 -17.59 -18.00 23.55
CA TYR A 75 -16.41 -18.39 24.29
C TYR A 75 -16.36 -19.91 24.55
N CYS A 76 -15.24 -20.54 24.20
CA CYS A 76 -14.96 -21.90 24.61
C CYS A 76 -14.23 -21.92 25.96
N ARG A 77 -14.84 -22.52 26.98
CA ARG A 77 -14.23 -22.64 28.32
C ARG A 77 -13.03 -23.61 28.36
N SER A 78 -12.88 -24.49 27.37
CA SER A 78 -11.82 -25.50 27.34
C SER A 78 -10.51 -24.94 26.77
N CYS A 79 -10.51 -24.41 25.55
CA CYS A 79 -9.33 -23.78 24.94
C CYS A 79 -9.21 -22.27 25.23
N LYS A 80 -10.07 -21.73 26.11
CA LYS A 80 -10.10 -20.31 26.50
C LYS A 80 -10.14 -19.31 25.32
N THR A 81 -10.69 -19.74 24.18
CA THR A 81 -10.73 -18.94 22.94
C THR A 81 -12.10 -18.30 22.76
N ARG A 82 -12.13 -17.02 22.32
CA ARG A 82 -13.37 -16.34 21.91
C ARG A 82 -13.47 -16.29 20.39
N TYR A 83 -14.60 -16.75 19.86
CA TYR A 83 -14.89 -16.86 18.44
C TYR A 83 -15.81 -15.71 18.03
N TYR A 84 -15.38 -14.93 17.03
CA TYR A 84 -16.15 -13.87 16.35
C TYR A 84 -16.59 -14.36 14.96
N PRO A 85 -17.33 -13.59 14.15
CA PRO A 85 -17.74 -14.04 12.82
C PRO A 85 -16.60 -14.30 11.82
N ASN A 86 -15.54 -13.49 11.81
CA ASN A 86 -14.42 -13.67 10.85
C ASN A 86 -13.10 -14.17 11.47
N TYR A 87 -12.94 -14.03 12.78
CA TYR A 87 -11.71 -14.40 13.47
C TYR A 87 -12.01 -14.98 14.85
N PHE A 88 -11.01 -15.58 15.47
CA PHE A 88 -11.03 -15.94 16.89
C PHE A 88 -9.86 -15.29 17.62
N VAL A 89 -9.99 -15.18 18.94
CA VAL A 89 -8.99 -14.57 19.82
C VAL A 89 -8.48 -15.62 20.78
N GLN A 90 -7.17 -15.86 20.71
CA GLN A 90 -6.44 -16.77 21.57
C GLN A 90 -5.32 -16.02 22.28
N GLY A 91 -5.11 -16.32 23.56
CA GLY A 91 -3.93 -15.91 24.30
C GLY A 91 -2.83 -16.96 24.19
N GLU A 92 -1.61 -16.52 23.94
CA GLU A 92 -0.39 -17.31 24.04
C GLU A 92 0.39 -16.85 25.28
N GLU A 93 0.78 -17.80 26.14
CA GLU A 93 1.69 -17.51 27.26
C GLU A 93 3.11 -17.43 26.71
N LEU A 94 3.64 -16.21 26.59
CA LEU A 94 5.04 -16.00 26.26
C LEU A 94 5.89 -15.93 27.52
N VAL A 95 7.01 -16.65 27.51
CA VAL A 95 8.06 -16.52 28.53
C VAL A 95 8.94 -15.34 28.12
N GLU A 96 8.95 -14.25 28.90
CA GLU A 96 9.86 -13.13 28.65
C GLU A 96 11.32 -13.59 28.78
N PRO A 97 12.19 -13.37 27.77
CA PRO A 97 13.61 -13.66 27.91
C PRO A 97 14.22 -12.77 29.00
N GLY A 98 14.66 -13.37 30.10
CA GLY A 98 15.38 -12.66 31.17
C GLY A 98 14.56 -12.19 32.37
N ARG A 99 13.27 -12.54 32.46
CA ARG A 99 12.46 -12.41 33.69
C ARG A 99 11.88 -13.76 34.07
N GLU A 100 12.53 -14.44 35.03
CA GLU A 100 11.95 -15.63 35.64
C GLU A 100 10.62 -15.26 36.33
N GLY A 101 9.51 -15.79 35.81
CA GLY A 101 8.22 -15.84 36.53
C GLY A 101 7.13 -14.85 36.12
N ALA A 102 7.33 -13.96 35.15
CA ALA A 102 6.26 -13.07 34.65
C ALA A 102 5.88 -13.42 33.21
N THR A 103 4.80 -14.20 33.03
CA THR A 103 4.19 -14.43 31.71
C THR A 103 3.04 -13.43 31.52
N CYS A 104 3.21 -12.46 30.61
CA CYS A 104 2.10 -11.65 30.12
C CYS A 104 1.48 -12.36 28.91
N PRO A 105 0.20 -12.79 28.96
CA PRO A 105 -0.41 -13.45 27.82
C PRO A 105 -0.58 -12.43 26.68
N GLU A 106 -0.01 -12.74 25.52
CA GLU A 106 -0.22 -11.97 24.29
C GLU A 106 -1.42 -12.54 23.54
N TYR A 107 -2.39 -11.66 23.21
CA TYR A 107 -3.59 -12.07 22.51
C TYR A 107 -3.53 -11.67 21.04
N HIS A 108 -3.87 -12.61 20.17
CA HIS A 108 -3.92 -12.39 18.72
C HIS A 108 -5.32 -12.68 18.17
N ARG A 109 -5.67 -11.98 17.09
CA ARG A 109 -6.79 -12.32 16.22
C ARG A 109 -6.27 -13.19 15.10
N GLU A 110 -6.87 -14.35 14.93
CA GLU A 110 -6.58 -15.27 13.85
C GLU A 110 -7.84 -15.51 13.02
N TYR A 111 -7.76 -15.27 11.71
CA TYR A 111 -8.90 -15.34 10.81
C TYR A 111 -9.15 -16.79 10.38
N TYR A 112 -10.41 -17.20 10.22
CA TYR A 112 -10.75 -18.63 10.13
C TYR A 112 -10.25 -19.35 8.88
N ASP A 113 -10.32 -18.68 7.75
CA ASP A 113 -10.03 -19.25 6.45
C ASP A 113 -9.07 -18.32 5.71
N SER A 114 -8.31 -18.93 4.81
CA SER A 114 -7.62 -18.24 3.75
C SER A 114 -8.58 -17.51 2.79
N SER A 115 -9.87 -17.86 2.69
CA SER A 115 -10.82 -17.12 1.85
C SER A 115 -11.21 -15.75 2.41
N VAL A 116 -11.52 -14.81 1.51
CA VAL A 116 -12.01 -13.47 1.89
C VAL A 116 -13.48 -13.55 2.27
N PRO A 117 -13.89 -13.18 3.51
CA PRO A 117 -15.29 -13.22 3.93
C PRO A 117 -16.18 -12.29 3.09
N GLU A 118 -17.47 -12.60 2.96
CA GLU A 118 -18.42 -11.69 2.30
C GLU A 118 -18.57 -10.37 3.06
N PHE A 119 -18.64 -10.43 4.39
CA PHE A 119 -18.67 -9.27 5.29
C PHE A 119 -17.42 -9.27 6.16
N ILE A 120 -16.58 -8.26 6.00
CA ILE A 120 -15.32 -8.11 6.73
C ILE A 120 -15.56 -7.33 8.02
N HIS A 121 -15.17 -7.93 9.15
CA HIS A 121 -15.22 -7.34 10.49
C HIS A 121 -14.05 -6.36 10.67
N VAL A 122 -14.25 -5.12 10.20
CA VAL A 122 -13.19 -4.10 10.12
C VAL A 122 -12.86 -3.53 11.49
N THR A 123 -13.87 -3.13 12.27
CA THR A 123 -13.73 -2.61 13.65
C THR A 123 -14.62 -3.39 14.60
N GLU A 124 -14.59 -3.12 15.91
CA GLU A 124 -15.43 -3.85 16.87
C GLU A 124 -16.93 -3.79 16.55
N SER A 125 -17.42 -2.68 15.99
CA SER A 125 -18.83 -2.43 15.68
C SER A 125 -19.11 -2.15 14.20
N SER A 126 -18.16 -2.39 13.28
CA SER A 126 -18.35 -2.11 11.85
C SER A 126 -17.93 -3.28 10.97
N PHE A 127 -18.80 -3.63 10.04
CA PHE A 127 -18.62 -4.61 8.97
C PHE A 127 -18.71 -3.93 7.61
N VAL A 128 -17.90 -4.37 6.66
CA VAL A 128 -17.93 -3.85 5.28
C VAL A 128 -18.05 -5.02 4.32
N GLU A 129 -18.97 -4.93 3.37
CA GLU A 129 -19.13 -5.92 2.30
C GLU A 129 -17.89 -5.93 1.39
N SER A 130 -17.38 -7.11 1.05
CA SER A 130 -16.20 -7.25 0.19
C SER A 130 -16.41 -6.63 -1.20
N LYS A 131 -17.63 -6.64 -1.74
CA LYS A 131 -17.96 -5.92 -2.99
C LYS A 131 -17.80 -4.41 -2.85
N LEU A 132 -18.13 -3.84 -1.68
CA LEU A 132 -17.89 -2.44 -1.40
C LEU A 132 -16.39 -2.15 -1.27
N CYS A 133 -15.60 -3.06 -0.71
CA CYS A 133 -14.13 -2.94 -0.70
C CYS A 133 -13.56 -2.91 -2.13
N VAL A 134 -14.00 -3.79 -3.02
CA VAL A 134 -13.60 -3.77 -4.44
C VAL A 134 -13.98 -2.44 -5.11
N TYR A 135 -15.17 -1.90 -4.82
CA TYR A 135 -15.56 -0.57 -5.31
C TYR A 135 -14.63 0.54 -4.79
N ILE A 136 -14.27 0.50 -3.50
CA ILE A 136 -13.31 1.44 -2.89
C ILE A 136 -11.96 1.35 -3.62
N GLU A 137 -11.45 0.15 -3.86
CA GLU A 137 -10.19 -0.09 -4.59
C GLU A 137 -10.21 0.52 -5.99
N ILE A 138 -11.29 0.29 -6.75
CA ILE A 138 -11.45 0.84 -8.10
C ILE A 138 -11.48 2.36 -8.07
N GLN A 139 -12.20 2.97 -7.12
CA GLN A 139 -12.21 4.43 -6.98
C GLN A 139 -10.81 4.97 -6.65
N MET A 140 -10.08 4.35 -5.71
CA MET A 140 -8.72 4.77 -5.39
C MET A 140 -7.77 4.62 -6.59
N ALA A 141 -7.89 3.53 -7.35
CA ALA A 141 -7.00 3.23 -8.46
C ALA A 141 -7.29 4.05 -9.73
N MET A 142 -8.56 4.21 -10.09
CA MET A 142 -8.96 4.78 -11.39
C MET A 142 -9.32 6.27 -11.31
N THR A 143 -9.88 6.73 -10.19
CA THR A 143 -10.29 8.13 -10.02
C THR A 143 -9.38 8.91 -9.08
N HIS A 144 -8.37 8.24 -8.50
CA HIS A 144 -7.45 8.81 -7.50
C HIS A 144 -8.19 9.45 -6.32
N ALA A 145 -9.38 8.92 -5.98
CA ALA A 145 -10.21 9.48 -4.93
C ALA A 145 -9.58 9.26 -3.54
N SER A 146 -9.65 10.28 -2.67
CA SER A 146 -9.25 10.13 -1.26
C SER A 146 -10.29 9.32 -0.49
N ALA A 147 -9.90 8.77 0.66
CA ALA A 147 -10.81 8.03 1.52
C ALA A 147 -12.02 8.86 1.97
N GLU A 148 -11.81 10.16 2.26
CA GLU A 148 -12.88 11.10 2.59
C GLU A 148 -13.78 11.42 1.38
N GLY A 149 -13.19 11.47 0.17
CA GLY A 149 -13.93 11.61 -1.07
C GLY A 149 -14.85 10.41 -1.30
N ILE A 150 -14.32 9.20 -1.17
CA ILE A 150 -15.06 7.94 -1.33
C ILE A 150 -16.17 7.83 -0.27
N ALA A 151 -15.85 8.11 1.00
CA ALA A 151 -16.84 8.13 2.07
C ALA A 151 -18.00 9.10 1.79
N ARG A 152 -17.70 10.29 1.25
CA ARG A 152 -18.70 11.29 0.88
C ARG A 152 -19.58 10.82 -0.28
N VAL A 153 -18.98 10.29 -1.34
CA VAL A 153 -19.73 9.72 -2.48
C VAL A 153 -20.65 8.60 -2.00
N TYR A 154 -20.13 7.70 -1.18
CA TYR A 154 -20.91 6.62 -0.59
C TYR A 154 -22.10 7.18 0.21
N ASN A 155 -21.86 8.09 1.16
CA ASN A 155 -22.92 8.64 2.00
C ASN A 155 -24.00 9.40 1.22
N LEU A 156 -23.66 10.00 0.08
CA LEU A 156 -24.60 10.78 -0.75
C LEU A 156 -25.37 9.91 -1.75
N ALA A 157 -24.77 8.83 -2.26
CA ALA A 157 -25.33 8.09 -3.40
C ALA A 157 -25.70 6.64 -3.07
N LEU A 158 -25.05 6.02 -2.08
CA LEU A 158 -25.14 4.58 -1.81
C LEU A 158 -25.56 4.26 -0.37
N GLY A 159 -25.34 5.18 0.57
CA GLY A 159 -25.45 4.92 2.01
C GLY A 159 -26.88 4.89 2.55
N GLU A 160 -27.86 5.37 1.78
CA GLU A 160 -29.27 5.34 2.16
C GLU A 160 -29.79 3.90 2.23
N SER A 161 -30.52 3.60 3.30
CA SER A 161 -31.16 2.30 3.49
C SER A 161 -32.66 2.49 3.68
N GLU A 162 -33.45 1.62 3.06
CA GLU A 162 -34.90 1.56 3.26
C GLU A 162 -35.31 0.98 4.62
N LEU A 163 -34.36 0.53 5.43
CA LEU A 163 -34.63 -0.06 6.73
C LEU A 163 -34.64 1.00 7.83
N PRO A 164 -35.66 0.99 8.71
CA PRO A 164 -35.75 1.95 9.81
C PRO A 164 -34.59 1.74 10.78
N ASN A 165 -34.06 2.84 11.30
CA ASN A 165 -32.81 2.84 12.04
C ASN A 165 -32.93 3.63 13.34
N ALA A 166 -33.13 2.94 14.46
CA ALA A 166 -33.14 3.57 15.80
C ALA A 166 -31.79 3.44 16.54
N SER A 167 -30.76 2.93 15.85
CA SER A 167 -29.45 2.71 16.45
C SER A 167 -28.72 4.03 16.72
N ARG A 168 -27.96 4.04 17.82
CA ARG A 168 -27.12 5.17 18.24
C ARG A 168 -25.78 5.23 17.50
N LEU A 169 -25.42 4.17 16.79
CA LEU A 169 -24.18 4.13 16.01
C LEU A 169 -24.26 5.06 14.81
N SER A 170 -23.10 5.55 14.38
CA SER A 170 -22.98 6.43 13.22
C SER A 170 -23.74 5.87 12.02
N HIS A 171 -24.42 6.78 11.32
CA HIS A 171 -25.20 6.51 10.11
C HIS A 171 -24.42 6.93 8.86
N LYS A 172 -23.10 7.07 8.98
CA LYS A 172 -22.21 7.51 7.90
C LYS A 172 -20.99 6.63 7.84
N LEU A 173 -20.49 6.45 6.62
CA LEU A 173 -19.16 5.94 6.35
C LEU A 173 -18.16 7.06 6.54
N GLU A 174 -17.09 6.80 7.30
CA GLU A 174 -16.01 7.75 7.56
C GLU A 174 -14.76 7.37 6.78
N GLY A 175 -13.92 8.36 6.45
CA GLY A 175 -12.68 8.12 5.70
C GLY A 175 -11.73 7.15 6.40
N GLU A 176 -11.67 7.19 7.74
CA GLU A 176 -10.88 6.21 8.51
C GLU A 176 -11.39 4.78 8.32
N LEU A 177 -12.71 4.58 8.31
CA LEU A 177 -13.29 3.26 8.08
C LEU A 177 -13.06 2.78 6.64
N VAL A 178 -13.08 3.68 5.65
CA VAL A 178 -12.70 3.37 4.25
C VAL A 178 -11.26 2.85 4.18
N LEU A 179 -10.30 3.54 4.81
CA LEU A 179 -8.91 3.09 4.83
C LEU A 179 -8.76 1.76 5.56
N ASN A 180 -9.39 1.61 6.72
CA ASN A 180 -9.36 0.36 7.46
C ASN A 180 -9.92 -0.78 6.61
N ALA A 181 -11.06 -0.60 5.93
CA ALA A 181 -11.67 -1.60 5.06
C ALA A 181 -10.77 -1.96 3.87
N PHE A 182 -10.21 -0.95 3.20
CA PHE A 182 -9.28 -1.12 2.08
C PHE A 182 -8.07 -1.97 2.48
N PHE A 183 -7.36 -1.60 3.56
CA PHE A 183 -6.18 -2.34 3.99
C PHE A 183 -6.53 -3.75 4.49
N HIS A 184 -7.67 -3.91 5.18
CA HIS A 184 -8.10 -5.21 5.67
C HIS A 184 -8.43 -6.16 4.52
N HIS A 185 -9.21 -5.69 3.53
CA HIS A 185 -9.52 -6.46 2.33
C HIS A 185 -8.25 -6.80 1.54
N ALA A 186 -7.35 -5.84 1.32
CA ALA A 186 -6.10 -6.07 0.60
C ALA A 186 -5.22 -7.14 1.28
N VAL A 187 -5.11 -7.13 2.61
CA VAL A 187 -4.33 -8.13 3.36
C VAL A 187 -5.02 -9.50 3.36
N LEU A 188 -6.35 -9.56 3.48
CA LEU A 188 -7.09 -10.81 3.37
C LEU A 188 -6.93 -11.43 1.98
N CYS A 189 -7.05 -10.64 0.91
CA CYS A 189 -6.79 -11.09 -0.46
C CYS A 189 -5.34 -11.61 -0.61
N ASP A 190 -4.36 -10.90 -0.07
CA ASP A 190 -2.94 -11.30 -0.12
C ASP A 190 -2.70 -12.65 0.55
N LYS A 191 -3.26 -12.85 1.74
CA LYS A 191 -3.17 -14.10 2.49
C LYS A 191 -3.97 -15.21 1.80
N SER A 192 -5.10 -14.89 1.18
CA SER A 192 -5.92 -15.81 0.38
C SER A 192 -5.18 -16.39 -0.81
N THR A 193 -4.59 -15.53 -1.64
CA THR A 193 -3.79 -15.94 -2.80
C THR A 193 -2.63 -16.85 -2.41
N ARG A 194 -2.13 -16.72 -1.18
CA ARG A 194 -1.00 -17.50 -0.67
C ARG A 194 -1.40 -18.71 0.17
N HIS A 195 -2.70 -18.93 0.37
CA HIS A 195 -3.21 -19.96 1.29
C HIS A 195 -2.64 -19.82 2.71
N GLU A 196 -2.45 -18.59 3.16
CA GLU A 196 -1.99 -18.24 4.49
C GLU A 196 -3.15 -17.69 5.33
N THR A 197 -3.02 -17.77 6.66
CA THR A 197 -3.97 -17.17 7.59
C THR A 197 -3.49 -15.80 8.05
N LEU A 198 -4.40 -14.83 8.14
CA LEU A 198 -4.11 -13.54 8.76
C LEU A 198 -4.07 -13.68 10.29
N ARG A 199 -2.93 -13.31 10.90
CA ARG A 199 -2.76 -13.20 12.35
C ARG A 199 -2.29 -11.80 12.70
N VAL A 200 -3.00 -11.13 13.61
CA VAL A 200 -2.70 -9.74 14.02
C VAL A 200 -2.89 -9.55 15.53
N PRO A 201 -2.26 -8.55 16.16
CA PRO A 201 -2.48 -8.25 17.57
C PRO A 201 -3.96 -8.00 17.90
N HIS A 202 -4.45 -8.56 19.01
CA HIS A 202 -5.82 -8.32 19.46
C HIS A 202 -6.00 -6.94 20.08
N HIS A 203 -5.02 -6.52 20.88
CA HIS A 203 -4.98 -5.24 21.56
C HIS A 203 -4.38 -4.12 20.68
N GLY A 204 -4.49 -2.89 21.15
CA GLY A 204 -3.99 -1.71 20.45
C GLY A 204 -5.02 -1.07 19.51
N SER A 205 -4.65 0.09 18.99
CA SER A 205 -5.54 0.88 18.11
C SER A 205 -5.81 0.15 16.80
N GLN A 206 -7.04 0.27 16.30
CA GLN A 206 -7.44 -0.23 14.98
C GLN A 206 -6.46 0.20 13.88
N ARG A 207 -6.08 1.48 13.88
CA ARG A 207 -5.22 2.12 12.89
C ARG A 207 -3.89 1.39 12.66
N HIS A 208 -3.29 0.87 13.73
CA HIS A 208 -1.95 0.27 13.71
C HIS A 208 -1.98 -1.25 13.66
N ARG A 209 -3.17 -1.88 13.71
CA ARG A 209 -3.29 -3.34 13.84
C ARG A 209 -2.70 -4.11 12.66
N LEU A 210 -2.74 -3.51 11.47
CA LEU A 210 -2.26 -4.13 10.23
C LEU A 210 -0.83 -3.69 9.87
N ASP A 211 -0.19 -2.79 10.64
CA ASP A 211 1.08 -2.16 10.24
C ASP A 211 2.15 -3.20 9.94
N ASP A 212 2.31 -4.21 10.78
CA ASP A 212 3.36 -5.22 10.62
C ASP A 212 3.07 -6.16 9.43
N THR A 213 1.81 -6.54 9.24
CA THR A 213 1.41 -7.34 8.05
C THR A 213 1.58 -6.56 6.75
N LEU A 214 1.28 -5.26 6.75
CA LEU A 214 1.48 -4.40 5.58
C LEU A 214 2.97 -4.18 5.30
N LYS A 215 3.81 -4.01 6.33
CA LYS A 215 5.27 -3.95 6.19
C LYS A 215 5.82 -5.25 5.63
N GLU A 216 5.43 -6.40 6.20
CA GLU A 216 5.83 -7.72 5.72
C GLU A 216 5.51 -7.90 4.24
N ARG A 217 4.28 -7.55 3.84
CA ARG A 217 3.84 -7.59 2.45
C ARG A 217 4.69 -6.69 1.54
N ASN A 218 4.96 -5.46 1.96
CA ASN A 218 5.80 -4.53 1.19
C ASN A 218 7.22 -5.04 1.05
N PHE A 219 7.84 -5.54 2.13
CA PHE A 219 9.19 -6.12 2.09
C PHE A 219 9.26 -7.33 1.16
N ARG A 220 8.26 -8.21 1.24
CA ARG A 220 8.17 -9.38 0.37
C ARG A 220 8.13 -9.00 -1.11
N MET A 221 7.42 -7.93 -1.47
CA MET A 221 7.28 -7.49 -2.87
C MET A 221 8.55 -6.90 -3.49
N ILE A 222 9.57 -6.60 -2.68
CA ILE A 222 10.85 -6.06 -3.16
C ILE A 222 11.65 -7.18 -3.85
N GLY A 223 12.23 -6.87 -5.01
CA GLY A 223 13.07 -7.82 -5.74
C GLY A 223 12.24 -8.92 -6.39
N THR A 224 12.33 -10.15 -5.85
CA THR A 224 11.76 -11.34 -6.50
C THR A 224 10.36 -11.75 -6.03
N GLY A 225 9.77 -11.05 -5.05
CA GLY A 225 8.51 -11.50 -4.45
C GLY A 225 7.22 -10.94 -5.06
N GLN A 226 7.29 -10.36 -6.26
CA GLN A 226 6.09 -10.19 -7.08
C GLN A 226 5.59 -11.54 -7.58
N GLU A 227 4.27 -11.74 -7.62
CA GLU A 227 3.64 -12.99 -8.06
C GLU A 227 4.13 -13.43 -9.46
N MET A 228 4.25 -12.47 -10.36
CA MET A 228 4.67 -12.68 -11.74
C MET A 228 6.16 -12.36 -11.96
N TRP A 229 7.01 -12.41 -10.93
CA TRP A 229 8.42 -12.05 -11.05
C TRP A 229 9.14 -12.81 -12.18
N ALA A 230 8.93 -14.13 -12.26
CA ALA A 230 9.53 -15.00 -13.28
C ALA A 230 8.78 -14.98 -14.64
N HIS A 231 7.92 -13.98 -14.88
CA HIS A 231 7.07 -13.96 -16.07
C HIS A 231 7.87 -13.87 -17.37
N VAL A 232 7.54 -14.81 -18.26
CA VAL A 232 8.01 -14.87 -19.65
C VAL A 232 6.81 -15.23 -20.52
N CYS A 233 6.62 -14.51 -21.63
CA CYS A 233 5.63 -14.80 -22.66
C CYS A 233 6.15 -14.38 -24.04
N ASP A 234 5.44 -14.79 -25.09
CA ASP A 234 5.80 -14.51 -26.49
C ASP A 234 5.81 -13.01 -26.86
N ARG A 235 5.30 -12.15 -25.97
CA ARG A 235 5.36 -10.70 -26.11
C ARG A 235 6.65 -10.10 -25.53
N CYS A 236 7.15 -10.62 -24.41
CA CYS A 236 8.34 -10.08 -23.73
C CYS A 236 9.63 -10.86 -24.01
N MET A 237 9.54 -12.04 -24.63
CA MET A 237 10.68 -12.84 -25.10
C MET A 237 10.53 -13.16 -26.58
N LYS A 238 11.62 -12.98 -27.33
CA LYS A 238 11.76 -13.43 -28.72
C LYS A 238 12.90 -14.41 -28.82
N VAL A 239 12.67 -15.51 -29.53
CA VAL A 239 13.69 -16.52 -29.79
C VAL A 239 13.95 -16.53 -31.29
N HIS A 240 15.21 -16.55 -31.68
CA HIS A 240 15.62 -16.62 -33.09
C HIS A 240 16.85 -17.51 -33.23
N GLN A 241 17.03 -18.09 -34.42
CA GLN A 241 18.22 -18.86 -34.74
C GLN A 241 19.25 -17.92 -35.36
N GLY A 242 20.48 -17.96 -34.84
CA GLY A 242 21.61 -17.20 -35.39
C GLY A 242 22.21 -17.87 -36.62
N GLU A 243 23.13 -17.17 -37.28
CA GLU A 243 23.83 -17.65 -38.47
C GLU A 243 24.73 -18.87 -38.17
N ASP A 244 25.12 -19.05 -36.92
CA ASP A 244 25.88 -20.19 -36.40
C ASP A 244 25.00 -21.43 -36.13
N GLY A 245 23.69 -21.33 -36.35
CA GLY A 245 22.71 -22.39 -36.10
C GLY A 245 22.26 -22.48 -34.65
N ASN A 246 22.80 -21.67 -33.73
CA ASN A 246 22.39 -21.65 -32.33
C ASN A 246 21.12 -20.84 -32.11
N TRP A 247 20.38 -21.16 -31.04
CA TRP A 247 19.17 -20.45 -30.66
C TRP A 247 19.48 -19.36 -29.63
N TYR A 248 19.04 -18.14 -29.93
CA TYR A 248 19.24 -16.97 -29.10
C TYR A 248 17.91 -16.46 -28.58
N GLN A 249 17.88 -16.09 -27.30
CA GLN A 249 16.76 -15.40 -26.67
C GLN A 249 17.06 -13.91 -26.54
N ILE A 250 16.08 -13.08 -26.87
CA ILE A 250 16.08 -11.65 -26.66
C ILE A 250 14.96 -11.33 -25.69
N THR A 251 15.31 -10.73 -24.57
CA THR A 251 14.36 -10.20 -23.59
C THR A 251 14.70 -8.76 -23.25
N ALA A 252 13.68 -8.00 -22.89
CA ALA A 252 13.84 -6.62 -22.48
C ALA A 252 12.89 -6.25 -21.35
N GLY A 253 13.25 -5.19 -20.63
CA GLY A 253 12.38 -4.55 -19.67
C GLY A 253 12.75 -3.10 -19.44
N VAL A 254 11.80 -2.36 -18.90
CA VAL A 254 11.92 -0.95 -18.55
C VAL A 254 11.85 -0.86 -17.04
N HIS A 255 12.70 -0.05 -16.43
CA HIS A 255 12.40 0.45 -15.10
C HIS A 255 12.19 1.97 -15.11
N ASP A 256 11.20 2.39 -14.35
CA ASP A 256 10.79 3.80 -14.24
C ASP A 256 10.14 4.05 -12.88
N GLY A 257 10.13 5.32 -12.48
CA GLY A 257 9.55 5.79 -11.24
C GLY A 257 8.11 6.26 -11.41
N VAL A 258 7.17 5.56 -10.78
CA VAL A 258 5.79 6.06 -10.66
C VAL A 258 5.64 6.93 -9.43
N THR A 259 4.97 8.07 -9.60
CA THR A 259 4.75 9.02 -8.52
C THR A 259 3.63 8.54 -7.59
N VAL A 260 3.97 7.65 -6.66
CA VAL A 260 3.14 7.28 -5.51
C VAL A 260 3.80 7.88 -4.27
N ARG A 261 3.38 9.10 -3.94
CA ARG A 261 4.02 9.88 -2.87
C ARG A 261 3.41 9.56 -1.52
N CYS A 262 4.23 9.09 -0.61
CA CYS A 262 3.90 8.92 0.80
C CYS A 262 4.63 9.98 1.63
N LEU A 263 4.02 10.44 2.72
CA LEU A 263 4.67 11.36 3.65
C LEU A 263 5.82 10.62 4.35
N VAL A 264 7.02 11.19 4.32
CA VAL A 264 8.22 10.61 4.93
C VAL A 264 8.88 11.61 5.88
N CYS A 265 9.81 11.10 6.69
CA CYS A 265 10.65 11.95 7.53
C CYS A 265 11.42 12.97 6.68
N SER A 266 11.51 14.21 7.15
CA SER A 266 12.25 15.27 6.45
C SER A 266 13.77 15.10 6.43
N VAL A 267 14.32 14.11 7.14
CA VAL A 267 15.72 13.72 7.00
C VAL A 267 15.89 12.95 5.68
N HIS A 268 16.84 13.38 4.85
CA HIS A 268 17.10 12.76 3.56
C HIS A 268 17.40 11.26 3.71
N ASN A 269 16.78 10.43 2.88
CA ASN A 269 16.86 8.96 2.88
C ASN A 269 16.42 8.27 4.19
N CYS A 270 15.75 8.97 5.11
CA CYS A 270 15.17 8.31 6.28
C CYS A 270 13.96 7.46 5.87
N THR A 271 14.01 6.18 6.20
CA THR A 271 12.98 5.18 5.90
C THR A 271 12.00 4.95 7.08
N GLU A 272 12.27 5.56 8.23
CA GLU A 272 11.45 5.41 9.42
C GLU A 272 10.07 6.04 9.24
N PRO A 273 8.99 5.36 9.65
CA PRO A 273 7.65 5.88 9.51
C PRO A 273 7.43 7.11 10.39
N LEU A 274 6.56 7.99 9.93
CA LEU A 274 6.12 9.13 10.73
C LEU A 274 5.14 8.66 11.82
N PRO A 275 5.20 9.20 13.05
CA PRO A 275 4.25 8.85 14.11
C PRO A 275 2.83 9.34 13.80
N SER A 276 2.67 10.31 12.90
CA SER A 276 1.36 10.74 12.40
C SER A 276 1.48 11.43 11.04
N GLN A 277 0.37 11.54 10.33
CA GLN A 277 0.30 12.33 9.09
C GLN A 277 0.63 13.81 9.30
N LYS A 278 0.55 14.33 10.53
CA LYS A 278 0.89 15.72 10.87
C LYS A 278 2.38 15.89 11.21
N ALA A 279 3.08 14.80 11.54
CA ALA A 279 4.48 14.85 11.92
C ALA A 279 5.40 15.12 10.72
N ARG A 280 6.42 15.95 10.92
CA ARG A 280 7.48 16.22 9.94
C ARG A 280 8.66 15.25 10.05
N PHE A 281 8.94 14.79 11.27
CA PHE A 281 10.05 13.90 11.59
C PHE A 281 9.54 12.63 12.26
N CYS A 282 10.25 11.52 12.04
CA CYS A 282 10.00 10.27 12.75
C CYS A 282 10.36 10.39 14.25
N VAL A 283 10.14 9.32 15.01
CA VAL A 283 10.46 9.29 16.46
C VAL A 283 11.96 9.49 16.69
N THR A 284 12.80 8.83 15.90
CA THR A 284 14.27 8.91 15.97
C THR A 284 14.82 10.31 15.69
N HIS A 285 14.10 11.12 14.90
CA HIS A 285 14.49 12.49 14.55
C HIS A 285 13.60 13.54 15.22
N SER A 286 13.03 13.20 16.39
CA SER A 286 12.08 14.05 17.09
C SER A 286 12.69 15.33 17.64
N GLU A 287 13.98 15.35 17.91
CA GLU A 287 14.76 16.52 18.31
C GLU A 287 14.74 17.62 17.24
N ARG A 288 14.59 17.25 15.96
CA ARG A 288 14.52 18.20 14.84
C ARG A 288 13.15 18.86 14.69
N LYS A 289 12.13 18.45 15.47
CA LYS A 289 10.79 19.06 15.44
C LYS A 289 10.80 20.54 15.75
N HIS A 290 11.82 21.01 16.47
CA HIS A 290 12.00 22.42 16.81
C HIS A 290 12.71 23.22 15.72
N ILE A 291 13.01 22.65 14.55
CA ILE A 291 13.69 23.33 13.45
C ILE A 291 12.66 23.94 12.47
N CYS A 292 12.97 25.13 11.96
CA CYS A 292 12.18 25.86 10.98
C CYS A 292 11.69 24.99 9.81
N TYR A 293 10.43 25.20 9.40
CA TYR A 293 9.80 24.50 8.28
C TYR A 293 10.36 24.88 6.91
N ILE A 294 11.16 25.94 6.83
CA ILE A 294 11.77 26.43 5.60
C ILE A 294 12.96 25.53 5.25
N VAL A 295 12.96 24.97 4.03
CA VAL A 295 14.10 24.19 3.51
C VAL A 295 15.39 25.02 3.60
N GLY A 296 16.43 24.44 4.20
CA GLY A 296 17.74 25.09 4.41
C GLY A 296 17.78 26.10 5.56
N CYS A 297 16.74 26.15 6.40
CA CYS A 297 16.74 26.95 7.63
C CYS A 297 16.86 26.04 8.85
N ASP A 298 17.98 26.14 9.56
CA ASP A 298 18.22 25.40 10.80
C ASP A 298 17.87 26.20 12.07
N ALA A 299 17.21 27.35 11.92
CA ALA A 299 16.80 28.18 13.03
C ALA A 299 15.69 27.49 13.86
N PRO A 300 15.66 27.69 15.19
CA PRO A 300 14.61 27.13 16.04
C PRO A 300 13.25 27.80 15.73
N ILE A 301 12.16 27.03 15.77
CA ILE A 301 10.80 27.58 15.66
C ILE A 301 10.40 28.30 16.95
N GLN A 302 9.53 29.29 16.81
CA GLN A 302 8.88 29.88 17.98
C GLN A 302 7.70 29.01 18.45
N PRO A 303 7.39 29.00 19.76
CA PRO A 303 6.21 28.31 20.27
C PRO A 303 4.93 28.74 19.51
N GLY A 304 4.17 27.77 19.03
CA GLY A 304 2.94 28.00 18.26
C GLY A 304 3.13 28.23 16.76
N PHE A 305 4.37 28.30 16.26
CA PHE A 305 4.66 28.56 14.85
C PHE A 305 5.50 27.44 14.21
N SER A 306 5.34 27.26 12.90
CA SER A 306 6.14 26.28 12.15
C SER A 306 7.45 26.87 11.61
N THR A 307 7.61 28.19 11.57
CA THR A 307 8.76 28.89 10.99
C THR A 307 9.41 29.85 11.98
N PHE A 308 10.70 30.13 11.80
CA PHE A 308 11.37 31.24 12.48
C PHE A 308 10.89 32.59 11.90
N PRO A 309 10.65 33.63 12.71
CA PRO A 309 10.23 34.94 12.21
C PRO A 309 11.37 35.60 11.41
N ARG A 310 11.11 35.98 10.16
CA ARG A 310 11.99 36.92 9.45
C ARG A 310 11.40 38.33 9.52
N PRO A 311 12.21 39.38 9.72
CA PRO A 311 11.77 40.74 9.49
C PRO A 311 11.36 40.90 8.01
N GLY A 312 10.11 41.31 7.75
CA GLY A 312 9.62 41.63 6.40
C GLY A 312 8.92 40.52 5.61
N SER A 313 8.65 39.34 6.18
CA SER A 313 7.85 38.29 5.50
C SER A 313 6.33 38.49 5.67
N PRO A 314 5.50 38.08 4.67
CA PRO A 314 4.03 38.08 4.79
C PRO A 314 3.54 37.17 5.93
N PRO A 315 2.28 37.36 6.39
CA PRO A 315 1.80 36.84 7.67
C PRO A 315 1.98 35.33 7.84
N MET A 316 2.29 34.98 9.08
CA MET A 316 2.65 33.65 9.57
C MET A 316 1.59 32.62 9.19
N LEU A 317 1.99 31.49 8.61
CA LEU A 317 1.08 30.39 8.34
C LEU A 317 0.64 29.77 9.68
N PRO A 318 -0.66 29.75 10.01
CA PRO A 318 -1.15 28.98 11.13
C PRO A 318 -0.86 27.48 10.90
N PRO A 319 -0.78 26.65 11.95
CA PRO A 319 -0.69 25.21 11.79
C PRO A 319 -1.90 24.72 10.99
N SER A 320 -1.68 24.22 9.76
CA SER A 320 -2.77 23.77 8.89
C SER A 320 -3.58 22.65 9.56
N PRO A 321 -4.89 22.83 9.78
CA PRO A 321 -5.80 21.73 10.01
C PRO A 321 -6.20 21.18 8.63
N GLU A 322 -5.81 19.93 8.39
CA GLU A 322 -6.20 19.07 7.26
C GLU A 322 -5.51 19.28 5.90
N PRO A 323 -5.16 18.18 5.19
CA PRO A 323 -4.65 18.25 3.84
C PRO A 323 -5.80 18.34 2.83
N SER A 324 -5.97 19.49 2.18
CA SER A 324 -6.61 19.51 0.88
C SER A 324 -5.67 18.84 -0.13
N THR A 325 -6.10 17.73 -0.71
CA THR A 325 -5.59 17.20 -1.97
C THR A 325 -5.94 18.17 -3.09
N SER A 326 -5.19 19.26 -3.19
CA SER A 326 -5.21 20.11 -4.38
C SER A 326 -3.77 20.36 -4.79
N ALA A 327 -3.51 20.04 -6.06
CA ALA A 327 -2.28 20.32 -6.79
C ALA A 327 -1.61 21.62 -6.31
N ALA A 328 -0.29 21.56 -6.12
CA ALA A 328 0.51 22.72 -5.77
C ALA A 328 0.26 23.87 -6.75
N ALA A 329 -0.57 24.83 -6.35
CA ALA A 329 -0.69 26.09 -7.04
C ALA A 329 0.60 26.87 -6.79
N ASN A 330 1.46 26.93 -7.80
CA ASN A 330 2.62 27.81 -7.84
C ASN A 330 2.14 29.26 -7.98
N THR A 331 1.71 29.89 -6.88
CA THR A 331 1.44 31.33 -6.88
C THR A 331 2.76 32.08 -6.91
N THR A 332 3.13 32.54 -8.11
CA THR A 332 4.31 33.38 -8.33
C THR A 332 3.89 34.84 -8.09
N LEU A 333 4.22 35.39 -6.91
CA LEU A 333 4.17 36.84 -6.69
C LEU A 333 5.57 37.41 -6.93
N THR A 334 5.74 38.10 -8.05
CA THR A 334 6.92 38.88 -8.39
C THR A 334 6.90 40.21 -7.64
N LEU A 335 7.84 40.39 -6.70
CA LEU A 335 8.19 41.70 -6.18
C LEU A 335 9.67 41.96 -6.51
N ASN A 336 9.91 43.02 -7.29
CA ASN A 336 11.21 43.47 -7.73
C ASN A 336 12.00 44.04 -6.54
N SER A 337 13.07 43.36 -6.11
CA SER A 337 14.09 43.86 -5.18
C SER A 337 15.41 43.09 -5.37
N PRO A 338 16.59 43.72 -5.11
CA PRO A 338 17.91 43.17 -5.46
C PRO A 338 18.30 41.91 -4.64
N PRO A 339 19.27 41.10 -5.12
CA PRO A 339 19.43 39.71 -4.73
C PRO A 339 20.17 39.56 -3.39
N THR A 340 19.42 39.57 -2.29
CA THR A 340 19.77 38.67 -1.18
C THR A 340 19.42 37.24 -1.62
N PRO A 341 20.13 36.19 -1.18
CA PRO A 341 19.74 34.82 -1.50
C PRO A 341 18.35 34.57 -0.88
N ALA A 342 17.32 34.79 -1.69
CA ALA A 342 15.95 34.55 -1.32
C ALA A 342 15.84 33.05 -1.16
N ILE A 343 15.99 32.57 0.08
CA ILE A 343 15.57 31.24 0.48
C ILE A 343 14.07 31.20 0.18
N LYS A 344 13.71 30.74 -1.02
CA LYS A 344 12.35 30.48 -1.44
C LYS A 344 11.82 29.42 -0.49
N GLY A 345 11.06 29.85 0.51
CA GLY A 345 10.55 29.00 1.56
C GLY A 345 9.52 28.02 1.00
N LYS A 346 9.99 26.90 0.46
CA LYS A 346 9.14 25.73 0.27
C LYS A 346 8.88 25.13 1.64
N ASN A 347 7.60 24.94 1.95
CA ASN A 347 7.19 24.26 3.17
C ASN A 347 7.65 22.79 3.12
N ALA A 348 8.51 22.38 4.05
CA ALA A 348 9.29 21.15 3.96
C ALA A 348 8.56 19.90 4.51
N ARG A 349 7.38 19.56 3.97
CA ARG A 349 6.98 18.14 4.04
C ARG A 349 7.77 17.38 2.99
N SER A 350 8.45 16.34 3.44
CA SER A 350 9.12 15.43 2.54
C SER A 350 8.16 14.31 2.16
N TRP A 351 8.29 13.91 0.91
CA TRP A 351 7.55 12.81 0.33
C TRP A 351 8.56 11.79 -0.18
N SER A 352 8.16 10.51 -0.25
CA SER A 352 8.91 9.56 -1.06
C SER A 352 9.11 10.13 -2.47
N HIS A 353 10.25 9.83 -3.06
CA HIS A 353 10.59 10.27 -4.40
C HIS A 353 9.64 9.61 -5.41
N ASN A 354 9.59 8.28 -5.40
CA ASN A 354 8.77 7.45 -6.27
C ASN A 354 8.66 6.03 -5.73
N GLU A 355 7.75 5.26 -6.32
CA GLU A 355 7.87 3.80 -6.37
C GLU A 355 8.58 3.45 -7.66
N GLN A 356 9.75 2.82 -7.56
CA GLN A 356 10.45 2.30 -8.72
C GLN A 356 9.77 1.01 -9.15
N LEU A 357 9.46 0.86 -10.43
CA LEU A 357 8.91 -0.37 -10.99
C LEU A 357 9.89 -0.95 -12.00
N PHE A 358 9.91 -2.28 -12.15
CA PHE A 358 10.47 -2.95 -13.31
C PHE A 358 9.36 -3.67 -14.07
N VAL A 359 9.22 -3.38 -15.35
CA VAL A 359 8.11 -3.83 -16.20
C VAL A 359 8.67 -4.56 -17.42
N ARG A 360 8.15 -5.76 -17.69
CA ARG A 360 8.43 -6.49 -18.94
C ARG A 360 7.72 -5.82 -20.11
N CYS A 361 8.20 -6.02 -21.34
CA CYS A 361 7.59 -5.42 -22.54
C CYS A 361 6.12 -5.81 -22.78
N CYS A 362 5.62 -6.85 -22.11
CA CYS A 362 4.21 -7.25 -22.14
C CYS A 362 3.31 -6.46 -21.17
N GLY A 363 3.87 -5.55 -20.36
CA GLY A 363 3.16 -4.75 -19.36
C GLY A 363 3.12 -5.38 -17.95
N VAL A 364 3.69 -6.58 -17.77
CA VAL A 364 3.75 -7.23 -16.45
C VAL A 364 4.82 -6.57 -15.59
N ILE A 365 4.41 -6.09 -14.41
CA ILE A 365 5.30 -5.57 -13.37
C ILE A 365 5.91 -6.77 -12.62
N ILE A 366 7.24 -6.88 -12.64
CA ILE A 366 7.96 -8.00 -12.03
C ILE A 366 8.70 -7.63 -10.75
N SER A 367 8.88 -6.34 -10.47
CA SER A 367 9.52 -5.86 -9.25
C SER A 367 9.09 -4.43 -8.96
N ARG A 368 9.08 -4.07 -7.67
CA ARG A 368 8.90 -2.70 -7.21
C ARG A 368 9.70 -2.39 -5.95
N ALA A 369 10.04 -1.12 -5.74
CA ALA A 369 10.65 -0.66 -4.48
C ALA A 369 10.36 0.82 -4.23
N THR A 370 10.18 1.21 -2.96
CA THR A 370 10.03 2.61 -2.57
C THR A 370 11.37 3.33 -2.54
N PHE A 371 11.48 4.44 -3.26
CA PHE A 371 12.64 5.32 -3.24
C PHE A 371 12.31 6.58 -2.43
N TYR A 372 13.11 6.87 -1.40
CA TYR A 372 12.76 7.89 -0.41
C TYR A 372 13.28 9.29 -0.77
N GLY A 373 14.60 9.46 -0.89
CA GLY A 373 15.19 10.79 -1.08
C GLY A 373 15.53 11.15 -2.52
N SER A 374 15.80 10.17 -3.38
CA SER A 374 16.18 10.39 -4.79
C SER A 374 16.17 9.09 -5.58
N GLU A 375 16.09 9.20 -6.90
CA GLU A 375 16.49 8.16 -7.85
C GLU A 375 18.02 8.17 -8.06
N GLY A 376 18.74 7.93 -6.97
CA GLY A 376 20.20 7.85 -7.00
C GLY A 376 20.67 6.57 -7.69
N LEU A 377 21.77 6.66 -8.46
CA LEU A 377 22.30 5.54 -9.25
C LEU A 377 22.62 4.30 -8.40
N THR A 378 23.12 4.49 -7.18
CA THR A 378 23.35 3.37 -6.24
C THR A 378 22.05 2.66 -5.83
N GLY A 379 20.97 3.43 -5.64
CA GLY A 379 19.63 2.87 -5.37
C GLY A 379 19.10 2.10 -6.57
N VAL A 380 19.31 2.62 -7.78
CA VAL A 380 18.96 1.94 -9.04
C VAL A 380 19.72 0.61 -9.19
N VAL A 381 21.03 0.60 -8.99
CA VAL A 381 21.83 -0.64 -9.04
C VAL A 381 21.36 -1.65 -8.00
N THR A 382 21.12 -1.21 -6.77
CA THR A 382 20.60 -2.06 -5.69
C THR A 382 19.24 -2.66 -6.05
N PHE A 383 18.34 -1.85 -6.60
CA PHE A 383 17.03 -2.30 -7.07
C PHE A 383 17.12 -3.33 -8.20
N LEU A 384 17.98 -3.09 -9.19
CA LEU A 384 18.18 -4.02 -10.31
C LEU A 384 18.79 -5.34 -9.85
N LYS A 385 19.77 -5.33 -8.95
CA LYS A 385 20.37 -6.54 -8.36
C LYS A 385 19.40 -7.30 -7.44
N ALA A 386 18.50 -6.61 -6.76
CA ALA A 386 17.41 -7.27 -6.02
C ALA A 386 16.38 -7.89 -6.97
N THR A 387 16.12 -7.25 -8.11
CA THR A 387 15.17 -7.72 -9.14
C THR A 387 15.71 -8.91 -9.92
N PHE A 388 16.99 -8.88 -10.28
CA PHE A 388 17.68 -9.98 -10.95
C PHE A 388 18.84 -10.38 -10.04
N PRO A 389 18.64 -11.33 -9.12
CA PRO A 389 19.70 -11.70 -8.21
C PRO A 389 20.59 -12.80 -8.85
N PRO A 390 21.89 -12.87 -8.51
CA PRO A 390 22.85 -13.75 -9.20
C PRO A 390 22.52 -15.24 -9.17
N GLN A 391 21.65 -15.67 -8.25
CA GLN A 391 21.22 -17.07 -8.12
C GLN A 391 20.37 -17.52 -9.31
N TYR A 392 19.83 -16.58 -10.10
CA TYR A 392 19.00 -16.84 -11.27
C TYR A 392 19.53 -16.10 -12.50
N PRO A 393 20.72 -16.47 -13.02
CA PRO A 393 21.37 -15.71 -14.09
C PRO A 393 20.54 -15.68 -15.39
N GLY A 394 19.69 -16.67 -15.63
CA GLY A 394 18.84 -16.73 -16.82
C GLY A 394 17.65 -15.74 -16.84
N VAL A 395 17.38 -15.02 -15.74
CA VAL A 395 16.24 -14.08 -15.68
C VAL A 395 16.62 -12.65 -16.04
N ILE A 396 17.92 -12.33 -16.04
CA ILE A 396 18.41 -10.99 -16.39
C ILE A 396 18.09 -10.72 -17.86
N PRO A 397 17.46 -9.59 -18.19
CA PRO A 397 17.09 -9.32 -19.56
C PRO A 397 18.31 -8.99 -20.41
N SER A 398 18.22 -9.29 -21.70
CA SER A 398 19.22 -8.88 -22.69
C SER A 398 19.36 -7.35 -22.76
N TYR A 399 18.27 -6.61 -22.53
CA TYR A 399 18.24 -5.16 -22.53
C TYR A 399 17.47 -4.58 -21.33
N ILE A 400 18.03 -3.56 -20.69
CA ILE A 400 17.36 -2.76 -19.64
C ILE A 400 17.26 -1.32 -20.10
N PHE A 401 16.03 -0.84 -20.21
CA PHE A 401 15.73 0.56 -20.54
C PHE A 401 15.56 1.38 -19.26
N TYR A 402 16.29 2.49 -19.21
CA TYR A 402 16.27 3.48 -18.14
C TYR A 402 16.57 4.85 -18.75
N ASP A 403 15.86 5.88 -18.30
CA ASP A 403 15.95 7.24 -18.84
C ASP A 403 17.37 7.84 -18.70
N ASN A 404 18.13 7.39 -17.71
CA ASN A 404 19.47 7.87 -17.38
C ASN A 404 20.55 6.77 -17.43
N ASN A 405 20.41 5.85 -18.40
CA ASN A 405 21.38 4.77 -18.62
C ASN A 405 22.82 5.27 -18.85
N CYS A 406 23.00 6.47 -19.42
CA CYS A 406 24.34 7.02 -19.65
C CYS A 406 25.10 7.29 -18.33
N SER A 407 24.41 7.75 -17.29
CA SER A 407 25.01 7.99 -15.98
C SER A 407 25.15 6.67 -15.21
N LEU A 408 24.21 5.74 -15.40
CA LEU A 408 24.29 4.39 -14.83
C LEU A 408 25.55 3.66 -15.32
N VAL A 409 25.80 3.63 -16.63
CA VAL A 409 27.00 3.01 -17.21
C VAL A 409 28.28 3.64 -16.65
N LYS A 410 28.35 4.97 -16.58
CA LYS A 410 29.50 5.67 -15.97
C LYS A 410 29.70 5.28 -14.52
N HIS A 411 28.61 5.15 -13.75
CA HIS A 411 28.68 4.72 -12.36
C HIS A 411 29.20 3.29 -12.23
N LEU A 412 28.69 2.35 -13.04
CA LEU A 412 29.13 0.95 -13.06
C LEU A 412 30.61 0.80 -13.41
N VAL A 413 31.08 1.53 -14.43
CA VAL A 413 32.51 1.54 -14.82
C VAL A 413 33.36 2.12 -13.70
N ALA A 414 32.97 3.25 -13.12
CA ALA A 414 33.71 3.89 -12.03
C ALA A 414 33.75 3.02 -10.76
N SER A 415 32.71 2.23 -10.50
CA SER A 415 32.65 1.31 -9.36
C SER A 415 33.30 -0.06 -9.63
N GLY A 416 33.70 -0.36 -10.87
CA GLY A 416 34.20 -1.68 -11.25
C GLY A 416 33.15 -2.80 -11.11
N ASP A 417 31.87 -2.47 -11.34
CA ASP A 417 30.76 -3.41 -11.18
C ASP A 417 30.46 -4.13 -12.50
N HIS A 418 30.94 -5.37 -12.60
CA HIS A 418 30.83 -6.21 -13.79
C HIS A 418 29.51 -6.97 -13.91
N TYR A 419 28.56 -6.79 -12.97
CA TYR A 419 27.33 -7.57 -12.92
C TYR A 419 26.46 -7.43 -14.18
N PHE A 420 26.49 -6.28 -14.84
CA PHE A 420 25.68 -5.97 -16.02
C PHE A 420 26.47 -6.03 -17.34
N ASP A 421 27.67 -6.63 -17.36
CA ASP A 421 28.54 -6.61 -18.55
C ASP A 421 27.93 -7.30 -19.78
N HIS A 422 26.97 -8.21 -19.57
CA HIS A 422 26.25 -8.93 -20.63
C HIS A 422 24.87 -8.33 -20.95
N VAL A 423 24.55 -7.16 -20.40
CA VAL A 423 23.26 -6.50 -20.57
C VAL A 423 23.41 -5.25 -21.43
N GLY A 424 22.58 -5.11 -22.47
CA GLY A 424 22.47 -3.88 -23.22
C GLY A 424 21.77 -2.79 -22.40
N LEU A 425 22.44 -1.66 -22.20
CA LEU A 425 21.91 -0.48 -21.50
C LEU A 425 21.69 0.69 -22.49
N PRO A 426 20.70 0.60 -23.40
CA PRO A 426 20.43 1.63 -24.39
C PRO A 426 20.02 2.95 -23.72
N VAL A 427 20.56 4.06 -24.21
CA VAL A 427 20.19 5.40 -23.72
C VAL A 427 18.93 5.87 -24.46
N ASP A 428 17.97 6.39 -23.71
CA ASP A 428 16.78 6.99 -24.28
C ASP A 428 17.14 8.13 -25.25
N VAL A 429 16.49 8.14 -26.42
CA VAL A 429 16.80 9.08 -27.52
C VAL A 429 16.52 10.52 -27.11
N TRP A 430 15.50 10.75 -26.28
CA TRP A 430 15.17 12.08 -25.80
C TRP A 430 16.18 12.55 -24.75
N HIS A 431 16.56 11.69 -23.80
CA HIS A 431 17.66 11.98 -22.89
C HIS A 431 18.94 12.32 -23.65
N PHE A 432 19.28 11.49 -24.65
CA PHE A 432 20.45 11.70 -25.50
C PHE A 432 20.43 13.08 -26.18
N LYS A 433 19.31 13.42 -26.84
CA LYS A 433 19.17 14.70 -27.55
C LYS A 433 19.14 15.91 -26.62
N CYS A 434 18.51 15.80 -25.45
CA CYS A 434 18.23 16.95 -24.58
C CYS A 434 19.28 17.17 -23.47
N LYS A 435 20.03 16.14 -23.08
CA LYS A 435 20.98 16.19 -21.94
C LYS A 435 22.45 16.11 -22.36
N HIS A 436 22.74 15.78 -23.61
CA HIS A 436 24.10 15.79 -24.15
C HIS A 436 24.29 16.95 -25.14
N LYS A 437 25.42 17.65 -25.04
CA LYS A 437 25.83 18.64 -26.04
C LYS A 437 26.23 17.91 -27.32
N GLU A 438 26.00 18.49 -28.50
CA GLU A 438 26.26 17.87 -29.81
C GLU A 438 27.69 17.27 -29.94
N GLY A 439 28.69 17.87 -29.30
CA GLY A 439 30.07 17.34 -29.29
C GLY A 439 30.30 16.12 -28.38
N SER A 440 29.50 15.91 -27.32
CA SER A 440 29.60 14.73 -26.45
C SER A 440 28.74 13.56 -26.93
N GLN A 441 27.81 13.81 -27.86
CA GLN A 441 26.98 12.80 -28.50
C GLN A 441 27.81 11.83 -29.35
N ALA A 442 28.78 12.34 -30.12
CA ALA A 442 29.68 11.51 -30.94
C ALA A 442 30.66 10.68 -30.10
N ALA A 443 31.20 11.25 -29.00
CA ALA A 443 32.09 10.54 -28.08
C ALA A 443 31.36 9.43 -27.32
N PHE A 444 30.11 9.67 -26.89
CA PHE A 444 29.30 8.66 -26.21
C PHE A 444 28.89 7.53 -27.16
N PHE A 445 28.56 7.81 -28.43
CA PHE A 445 28.37 6.76 -29.43
C PHE A 445 29.68 5.97 -29.65
N ALA A 446 30.84 6.62 -29.75
CA ALA A 446 32.11 5.90 -29.93
C ALA A 446 32.49 5.03 -28.72
N GLU A 447 32.27 5.48 -27.48
CA GLU A 447 32.54 4.70 -26.26
C GLU A 447 31.46 3.64 -25.99
N ALA A 448 30.18 3.96 -26.14
CA ALA A 448 29.09 3.02 -25.90
C ALA A 448 29.00 1.97 -27.00
N LEU A 449 29.16 2.36 -28.27
CA LEU A 449 29.27 1.41 -29.39
C LEU A 449 30.62 0.67 -29.33
N GLY A 450 31.70 1.32 -28.87
CA GLY A 450 32.99 0.67 -28.63
C GLY A 450 32.93 -0.39 -27.53
N ALA A 451 32.28 -0.11 -26.41
CA ALA A 451 32.05 -1.07 -25.32
C ALA A 451 31.06 -2.17 -25.73
N PHE A 452 30.02 -1.83 -26.51
CA PHE A 452 29.03 -2.77 -27.04
C PHE A 452 29.63 -3.71 -28.10
N LEU A 453 30.42 -3.19 -29.05
CA LEU A 453 31.07 -3.97 -30.12
C LEU A 453 32.31 -4.74 -29.64
N MET A 454 33.09 -4.20 -28.69
CA MET A 454 34.25 -4.91 -28.12
C MET A 454 33.84 -6.05 -27.19
N ARG A 455 32.62 -6.03 -26.62
CA ARG A 455 32.14 -7.08 -25.70
C ARG A 455 31.16 -8.07 -26.35
N ALA A 456 30.43 -7.67 -27.39
CA ALA A 456 29.68 -8.60 -28.23
C ALA A 456 30.62 -9.56 -29.02
N THR A 457 31.88 -9.18 -29.22
CA THR A 457 32.92 -10.00 -29.86
C THR A 457 33.65 -10.96 -28.90
N GLN A 458 33.37 -10.91 -27.59
CA GLN A 458 33.95 -11.84 -26.60
C GLN A 458 32.99 -12.96 -26.14
N LEU A 459 31.74 -12.98 -26.61
CA LEU A 459 30.79 -14.05 -26.32
C LEU A 459 30.77 -15.08 -27.47
N GLY A 460 31.90 -15.73 -27.64
CA GLY A 460 32.01 -17.05 -28.26
C GLY A 460 32.63 -17.99 -27.22
N GLY A 461 31.78 -18.66 -26.45
CA GLY A 461 32.18 -19.57 -25.37
C GLY A 461 30.97 -20.15 -24.65
#